data_AF-A0A7K0GPA8-F1
#
_entry.id   AF-A0A7K0GPA8-F1
#
_cell.length_a   1.000
_cell.length_b   1.000
_cell.length_c   1.000
_cell.angle_alpha   90.00
_cell.angle_beta   90.00
_cell.angle_gamma   90.00
#
_symmetry.space_group_name_H-M   'P 1'
#
loop_
_entity.id
_entity.type
_entity.pdbx_description
1 polymer ?
#
loop_
_entity_poly.entity_id
_entity_poly.type
_entity_poly.pdbx_seq_one_letter_code
_entity_poly.pdbx_strand_id
1 'polypeptide(L)'
;IRSCNQETNTPDAIPEQNNLGFEHFVGVSNRHKALISQAKKLAMLDQPLLIEGDTGTGKEMLAKACHNRSNRSSFPFLILSCASMPDDVAETELFGHAPGSFNHEQGHKGIFEQANGGTVFLDEIGEMSPHLQIKLLRFLQDGSFRRVGEEEEMHADVRIIASTRHRLSELADSGSFREDLFYRLNVLTLSIPALRERSNDVASLLELFVAKYAQQLGMLKPKLTQELIDQLGNFQWPGNIRQLDNMVLRALTELDSDTLTVEQFHLPQLDTMTAGMANLSLDGSLDEIMKDYESQILEKLYQSFPSSRKLAKRLNVSHTSIANKLRDYGIRKN
;
A
#
# COMPACT_ATOMS: atom_id res chain seq x y z
N ILE A 1 -38.96 12.01 55.46
CA ILE A 1 -37.56 11.99 54.98
C ILE A 1 -37.43 10.80 54.02
N ARG A 2 -37.58 11.05 52.72
CA ARG A 2 -37.29 10.10 51.64
C ARG A 2 -36.61 10.93 50.55
N SER A 3 -35.30 10.76 50.41
CA SER A 3 -34.47 11.34 49.35
C SER A 3 -33.94 10.15 48.53
N CYS A 4 -34.35 10.02 47.28
CA CYS A 4 -33.56 10.41 46.09
C CYS A 4 -32.16 9.79 46.08
N ASN A 5 -31.97 8.76 45.25
CA ASN A 5 -30.74 8.60 44.49
C ASN A 5 -31.14 8.25 43.04
N GLN A 6 -30.87 9.21 42.16
CA GLN A 6 -30.93 9.08 40.72
C GLN A 6 -29.67 8.33 40.29
N GLU A 7 -29.81 7.15 39.71
CA GLU A 7 -28.73 6.51 38.97
C GLU A 7 -28.63 7.18 37.61
N THR A 8 -27.53 7.89 37.41
CA THR A 8 -27.13 8.54 36.18
C THR A 8 -26.77 7.49 35.14
N ASN A 9 -27.59 7.35 34.09
CA ASN A 9 -27.25 6.64 32.86
C ASN A 9 -26.05 7.33 32.19
N THR A 10 -24.86 6.73 32.34
CA THR A 10 -23.71 6.99 31.48
C THR A 10 -23.94 6.33 30.12
N PRO A 11 -23.84 7.04 28.99
CA PRO A 11 -23.98 6.42 27.68
C PRO A 11 -22.74 5.57 27.40
N ASP A 12 -23.02 4.28 27.19
CA ASP A 12 -22.32 3.32 26.35
C ASP A 12 -20.81 3.51 26.16
N ALA A 13 -20.07 2.68 26.89
CA ALA A 13 -18.71 2.31 26.53
C ALA A 13 -18.70 1.79 25.07
N ILE A 14 -17.86 2.42 24.24
CA ILE A 14 -17.62 2.03 22.86
C ILE A 14 -17.13 0.57 22.86
N PRO A 15 -17.80 -0.37 22.20
CA PRO A 15 -17.28 -1.72 22.10
C PRO A 15 -16.03 -1.71 21.22
N GLU A 16 -14.89 -2.14 21.77
CA GLU A 16 -13.63 -2.42 21.05
C GLU A 16 -13.73 -3.67 20.16
N GLN A 17 -14.79 -3.76 19.36
CA GLN A 17 -14.91 -4.61 18.19
C GLN A 17 -15.37 -3.72 17.05
N ASN A 18 -14.42 -3.00 16.48
CA ASN A 18 -14.66 -2.13 15.34
C ASN A 18 -15.05 -3.04 14.15
N ASN A 19 -16.35 -3.25 13.95
CA ASN A 19 -16.92 -3.92 12.78
C ASN A 19 -16.62 -3.07 11.53
N LEU A 20 -15.38 -3.17 11.03
CA LEU A 20 -14.89 -2.50 9.84
C LEU A 20 -15.62 -3.05 8.61
N GLY A 21 -16.83 -2.57 8.38
CA GLY A 21 -17.64 -2.86 7.20
C GLY A 21 -17.24 -1.99 6.01
N PHE A 22 -17.94 -2.19 4.89
CA PHE A 22 -17.78 -1.36 3.69
C PHE A 22 -18.14 0.12 3.88
N GLU A 23 -18.73 0.49 5.02
CA GLU A 23 -19.17 1.86 5.34
C GLU A 23 -18.00 2.82 5.57
N HIS A 24 -16.85 2.29 5.96
CA HIS A 24 -15.64 3.10 6.18
C HIS A 24 -14.86 3.39 4.89
N PHE A 25 -15.28 2.83 3.75
CA PHE A 25 -14.65 3.11 2.47
C PHE A 25 -15.25 4.39 1.87
N VAL A 26 -14.50 5.48 2.01
CA VAL A 26 -14.87 6.80 1.50
C VAL A 26 -14.16 7.02 0.16
N GLY A 27 -14.96 7.28 -0.87
CA GLY A 27 -14.47 7.66 -2.19
C GLY A 27 -15.61 8.04 -3.13
N VAL A 28 -15.38 9.08 -3.92
CA VAL A 28 -16.35 9.63 -4.88
C VAL A 28 -16.08 9.14 -6.30
N SER A 29 -14.86 8.69 -6.58
CA SER A 29 -14.41 8.24 -7.89
C SER A 29 -15.20 7.01 -8.38
N ASN A 30 -15.51 7.00 -9.68
CA ASN A 30 -16.24 5.88 -10.30
C ASN A 30 -15.49 4.55 -10.16
N ARG A 31 -14.15 4.60 -10.25
CA ARG A 31 -13.27 3.44 -10.04
C ARG A 31 -13.41 2.88 -8.63
N HIS A 32 -13.40 3.73 -7.61
CA HIS A 32 -13.58 3.29 -6.23
C HIS A 32 -14.98 2.70 -6.00
N LYS A 33 -16.03 3.35 -6.49
CA LYS A 33 -17.41 2.82 -6.39
C LYS A 33 -17.57 1.46 -7.07
N ALA A 34 -16.98 1.29 -8.25
CA ALA A 34 -16.98 0.01 -8.96
C ALA A 34 -16.24 -1.08 -8.18
N LEU A 35 -15.05 -0.76 -7.65
CA LEU A 35 -14.27 -1.66 -6.79
C LEU A 35 -15.09 -2.13 -5.58
N ILE A 36 -15.71 -1.21 -4.84
CA ILE A 36 -16.52 -1.54 -3.66
C ILE A 36 -17.74 -2.38 -4.03
N SER A 37 -18.41 -2.08 -5.15
CA SER A 37 -19.52 -2.88 -5.65
C SER A 37 -19.10 -4.30 -6.01
N GLN A 38 -17.95 -4.46 -6.67
CA GLN A 38 -17.37 -5.76 -7.00
C GLN A 38 -16.96 -6.52 -5.74
N ALA A 39 -16.24 -5.88 -4.82
CA ALA A 39 -15.83 -6.46 -3.55
C ALA A 39 -17.03 -6.98 -2.74
N LYS A 40 -18.13 -6.22 -2.70
CA LYS A 40 -19.38 -6.65 -2.06
C LYS A 40 -19.99 -7.93 -2.66
N LYS A 41 -19.81 -8.17 -3.97
CA LYS A 41 -20.28 -9.39 -4.63
C LYS A 41 -19.34 -10.56 -4.32
N LEU A 42 -18.03 -10.35 -4.46
CA LEU A 42 -17.02 -11.37 -4.21
C LEU A 42 -16.94 -11.80 -2.74
N ALA A 43 -17.30 -10.90 -1.82
CA ALA A 43 -17.39 -11.19 -0.39
C ALA A 43 -18.36 -12.35 -0.07
N MET A 44 -19.40 -12.58 -0.87
CA MET A 44 -20.38 -13.66 -0.67
C MET A 44 -19.91 -15.03 -1.20
N LEU A 45 -18.77 -15.09 -1.88
CA LEU A 45 -18.22 -16.32 -2.44
C LEU A 45 -17.15 -16.90 -1.50
N ASP A 46 -17.14 -18.21 -1.30
CA ASP A 46 -16.13 -18.88 -0.45
C ASP A 46 -14.79 -19.16 -1.15
N GLN A 47 -14.70 -18.87 -2.46
CA GLN A 47 -13.46 -19.06 -3.23
C GLN A 47 -12.34 -18.11 -2.76
N PRO A 48 -11.06 -18.48 -2.97
CA PRO A 48 -9.93 -17.61 -2.68
C PRO A 48 -10.05 -16.24 -3.35
N LEU A 49 -9.73 -15.19 -2.60
CA LEU A 49 -9.77 -13.80 -3.06
C LEU A 49 -8.37 -13.19 -3.02
N LEU A 50 -7.84 -12.82 -4.19
CA LEU A 50 -6.59 -12.08 -4.32
C LEU A 50 -6.85 -10.57 -4.40
N ILE A 51 -6.20 -9.79 -3.54
CA ILE A 51 -6.26 -8.34 -3.49
C ILE A 51 -4.91 -7.77 -3.89
N GLU A 52 -4.86 -7.19 -5.08
CA GLU A 52 -3.66 -6.54 -5.62
C GLU A 52 -3.69 -5.04 -5.36
N GLY A 53 -2.54 -4.46 -5.04
CA GLY A 53 -2.40 -3.01 -4.99
C GLY A 53 -1.15 -2.55 -4.22
N ASP A 54 -0.76 -1.31 -4.48
CA ASP A 54 0.40 -0.68 -3.85
C ASP A 54 0.30 -0.72 -2.31
N THR A 55 1.45 -0.62 -1.64
CA THR A 55 1.48 -0.49 -0.17
C THR A 55 0.71 0.75 0.29
N GLY A 56 -0.05 0.61 1.38
CA GLY A 56 -0.81 1.71 1.97
C GLY A 56 -2.13 2.05 1.27
N THR A 57 -2.61 1.21 0.35
CA THR A 57 -3.90 1.41 -0.35
C THR A 57 -5.13 0.91 0.42
N GLY A 58 -4.95 0.20 1.54
CA GLY A 58 -6.03 -0.31 2.40
C GLY A 58 -6.43 -1.78 2.14
N LYS A 59 -5.53 -2.63 1.64
CA LYS A 59 -5.79 -4.05 1.32
C LYS A 59 -6.38 -4.84 2.50
N GLU A 60 -5.76 -4.72 3.69
CA GLU A 60 -6.25 -5.39 4.91
C GLU A 60 -7.65 -4.94 5.31
N MET A 61 -7.94 -3.64 5.21
CA MET A 61 -9.26 -3.09 5.52
C MET A 61 -10.31 -3.66 4.55
N LEU A 62 -9.94 -3.85 3.27
CA LEU A 62 -10.84 -4.41 2.26
C LEU A 62 -11.09 -5.90 2.53
N ALA A 63 -10.06 -6.64 2.92
CA ALA A 63 -10.18 -8.03 3.34
C ALA A 63 -11.11 -8.19 4.55
N LYS A 64 -10.94 -7.35 5.58
CA LYS A 64 -11.84 -7.31 6.75
C LYS A 64 -13.28 -7.02 6.36
N ALA A 65 -13.51 -6.02 5.51
CA ALA A 65 -14.86 -5.70 5.03
C ALA A 65 -15.48 -6.85 4.22
N CYS A 66 -14.69 -7.56 3.41
CA CYS A 66 -15.13 -8.76 2.70
C CYS A 66 -15.52 -9.89 3.67
N HIS A 67 -14.70 -10.15 4.70
CA HIS A 67 -15.02 -11.14 5.73
C HIS A 67 -16.31 -10.78 6.49
N ASN A 68 -16.44 -9.54 6.94
CA ASN A 68 -17.61 -9.05 7.70
C ASN A 68 -18.92 -9.12 6.90
N ARG A 69 -18.85 -9.11 5.56
CA ARG A 69 -20.03 -9.27 4.69
C ARG A 69 -20.32 -10.73 4.31
N SER A 70 -19.36 -11.63 4.50
CA SER A 70 -19.47 -13.02 4.06
C SER A 70 -20.37 -13.86 4.96
N ASN A 71 -20.68 -15.09 4.53
CA ASN A 71 -21.35 -16.08 5.38
C ASN A 71 -20.51 -16.51 6.61
N ARG A 72 -19.22 -16.14 6.64
CA ARG A 72 -18.28 -16.47 7.72
C ARG A 72 -18.05 -15.30 8.69
N SER A 73 -18.86 -14.23 8.64
CA SER A 73 -18.65 -13.01 9.44
C SER A 73 -18.71 -13.21 10.96
N SER A 74 -19.32 -14.30 11.43
CA SER A 74 -19.38 -14.67 12.85
C SER A 74 -18.22 -15.57 13.30
N PHE A 75 -17.34 -15.95 12.38
CA PHE A 75 -16.19 -16.83 12.62
C PHE A 75 -14.88 -16.03 12.66
N PRO A 76 -13.77 -16.60 13.14
CA PRO A 76 -12.51 -15.88 13.24
C PRO A 76 -12.01 -15.32 11.90
N PHE A 77 -11.43 -14.12 11.97
CA PHE A 77 -10.62 -13.53 10.90
C PHE A 77 -9.19 -13.37 11.40
N LEU A 78 -8.29 -14.26 10.97
CA LEU A 78 -6.89 -14.25 11.39
C LEU A 78 -6.00 -13.69 10.29
N ILE A 79 -4.95 -12.98 10.67
CA ILE A 79 -4.06 -12.28 9.75
C ILE A 79 -2.65 -12.80 9.95
N LEU A 80 -1.95 -13.07 8.84
CA LEU A 80 -0.52 -13.35 8.83
C LEU A 80 0.16 -12.54 7.73
N SER A 81 1.22 -11.81 8.09
CA SER A 81 2.07 -11.12 7.12
C SER A 81 3.24 -12.02 6.74
N CYS A 82 3.34 -12.37 5.45
CA CYS A 82 4.40 -13.24 4.95
C CYS A 82 5.78 -12.56 4.92
N ALA A 83 5.81 -11.22 4.94
CA ALA A 83 7.05 -10.45 4.86
C ALA A 83 7.69 -10.13 6.22
N SER A 84 7.00 -10.35 7.34
CA SER A 84 7.41 -9.83 8.65
C SER A 84 8.23 -10.78 9.51
N MET A 85 8.42 -12.03 9.09
CA MET A 85 9.05 -13.06 9.93
C MET A 85 9.89 -14.05 9.12
N PRO A 86 10.87 -14.72 9.75
CA PRO A 86 11.63 -15.80 9.12
C PRO A 86 10.72 -16.98 8.74
N ASP A 87 11.14 -17.74 7.72
CA ASP A 87 10.39 -18.88 7.19
C ASP A 87 9.98 -19.91 8.24
N ASP A 88 10.89 -20.29 9.14
CA ASP A 88 10.60 -21.28 10.18
C ASP A 88 9.48 -20.79 11.11
N VAL A 89 9.48 -19.49 11.45
CA VAL A 89 8.45 -18.87 12.28
C VAL A 89 7.13 -18.78 11.53
N ALA A 90 7.16 -18.37 10.26
CA ALA A 90 5.97 -18.35 9.41
C ALA A 90 5.34 -19.74 9.27
N GLU A 91 6.17 -20.78 9.18
CA GLU A 91 5.71 -22.16 9.10
C GLU A 91 4.98 -22.59 10.38
N THR A 92 5.55 -22.32 11.55
CA THR A 92 4.93 -22.66 12.84
C THR A 92 3.70 -21.82 13.13
N GLU A 93 3.66 -20.56 12.70
CA GLU A 93 2.48 -19.71 12.83
C GLU A 93 1.34 -20.17 11.92
N LEU A 94 1.63 -20.56 10.67
CA LEU A 94 0.62 -21.04 9.73
C LEU A 94 0.07 -22.42 10.12
N PHE A 95 0.96 -23.38 10.36
CA PHE A 95 0.62 -24.80 10.47
C PHE A 95 0.69 -25.36 11.89
N GLY A 96 1.29 -24.64 12.83
CA GLY A 96 1.53 -25.12 14.19
C GLY A 96 2.69 -26.10 14.28
N HIS A 97 2.99 -26.54 15.50
CA HIS A 97 4.06 -27.48 15.78
C HIS A 97 3.68 -28.51 16.84
N ALA A 98 4.22 -29.72 16.71
CA ALA A 98 3.97 -30.81 17.65
C ALA A 98 4.62 -30.56 19.02
N PRO A 99 4.08 -31.11 20.12
CA PRO A 99 4.79 -31.17 21.39
C PRO A 99 6.16 -31.86 21.23
N GLY A 100 7.21 -31.30 21.81
CA GLY A 100 8.58 -31.82 21.70
C GLY A 100 9.34 -31.41 20.44
N SER A 101 8.72 -30.66 19.53
CA SER A 101 9.43 -30.05 18.40
C SER A 101 10.19 -28.78 18.84
N PHE A 102 11.37 -28.55 18.27
CA PHE A 102 12.21 -27.35 18.52
C PHE A 102 12.40 -26.95 20.01
N ASN A 103 12.48 -27.94 20.91
CA ASN A 103 12.62 -27.74 22.37
C ASN A 103 11.38 -27.13 23.07
N HIS A 104 10.21 -27.14 22.43
CA HIS A 104 8.95 -26.76 23.07
C HIS A 104 8.29 -27.98 23.71
N GLU A 105 8.11 -27.96 25.04
CA GLU A 105 7.44 -29.06 25.76
C GLU A 105 5.94 -29.17 25.39
N GLN A 106 5.32 -28.07 24.95
CA GLN A 106 3.93 -28.01 24.54
C GLN A 106 3.82 -27.71 23.05
N GLY A 107 2.88 -28.36 22.37
CA GLY A 107 2.55 -28.08 20.97
C GLY A 107 1.80 -26.77 20.81
N HIS A 108 1.77 -26.24 19.59
CA HIS A 108 1.06 -25.02 19.23
C HIS A 108 0.16 -25.25 18.02
N LYS A 109 -1.06 -24.70 18.07
CA LYS A 109 -2.00 -24.73 16.96
C LYS A 109 -1.69 -23.60 15.99
N GLY A 110 -1.53 -23.91 14.71
CA GLY A 110 -1.35 -22.88 13.68
C GLY A 110 -2.62 -22.09 13.39
N ILE A 111 -2.46 -20.97 12.68
CA ILE A 111 -3.52 -20.07 12.26
C ILE A 111 -4.59 -20.81 11.44
N PHE A 112 -4.23 -21.77 10.58
CA PHE A 112 -5.24 -22.53 9.83
C PHE A 112 -6.16 -23.35 10.74
N GLU A 113 -5.61 -23.97 11.79
CA GLU A 113 -6.41 -24.70 12.77
C GLU A 113 -7.27 -23.75 13.61
N GLN A 114 -6.71 -22.61 14.03
CA GLN A 114 -7.42 -21.61 14.82
C GLN A 114 -8.54 -20.92 14.04
N ALA A 115 -8.38 -20.75 12.73
CA ALA A 115 -9.35 -20.11 11.83
C ALA A 115 -10.35 -21.08 11.19
N ASN A 116 -10.46 -22.32 11.67
CA ASN A 116 -11.37 -23.30 11.11
C ASN A 116 -12.83 -22.78 11.08
N GLY A 117 -13.50 -22.89 9.93
CA GLY A 117 -14.81 -22.28 9.64
C GLY A 117 -14.78 -20.78 9.33
N GLY A 118 -13.64 -20.12 9.54
CA GLY A 118 -13.42 -18.69 9.41
C GLY A 118 -12.66 -18.30 8.14
N THR A 119 -11.86 -17.25 8.25
CA THR A 119 -11.09 -16.66 7.15
C THR A 119 -9.67 -16.35 7.59
N VAL A 120 -8.70 -16.68 6.75
CA VAL A 120 -7.30 -16.28 6.94
C VAL A 120 -6.92 -15.25 5.86
N PHE A 121 -6.36 -14.15 6.31
CA PHE A 121 -5.78 -13.12 5.47
C PHE A 121 -4.26 -13.24 5.42
N LEU A 122 -3.72 -13.50 4.23
CA LEU A 122 -2.29 -13.61 3.97
C LEU A 122 -1.79 -12.33 3.31
N ASP A 123 -1.09 -11.49 4.07
CA ASP A 123 -0.56 -10.22 3.56
C ASP A 123 0.83 -10.37 2.93
N GLU A 124 1.01 -9.71 1.79
CA GLU A 124 2.20 -9.77 0.94
C GLU A 124 2.61 -11.21 0.58
N ILE A 125 1.64 -12.00 0.08
CA ILE A 125 1.82 -13.42 -0.28
C ILE A 125 2.94 -13.65 -1.31
N GLY A 126 3.26 -12.64 -2.14
CA GLY A 126 4.35 -12.71 -3.11
C GLY A 126 5.75 -12.78 -2.49
N GLU A 127 5.89 -12.46 -1.20
CA GLU A 127 7.16 -12.55 -0.46
C GLU A 127 7.33 -13.93 0.22
N MET A 128 6.36 -14.85 0.09
CA MET A 128 6.41 -16.18 0.66
C MET A 128 7.51 -17.04 0.00
N SER A 129 8.28 -17.78 0.80
CA SER A 129 9.34 -18.63 0.27
C SER A 129 8.81 -19.84 -0.50
N PRO A 130 9.62 -20.44 -1.41
CA PRO A 130 9.20 -21.60 -2.19
C PRO A 130 8.75 -22.80 -1.34
N HIS A 131 9.34 -22.98 -0.15
CA HIS A 131 8.98 -24.05 0.78
C HIS A 131 7.57 -23.87 1.34
N LEU A 132 7.25 -22.66 1.81
CA LEU A 132 5.92 -22.31 2.31
C LEU A 132 4.87 -22.36 1.20
N GLN A 133 5.23 -21.95 -0.02
CA GLN A 133 4.34 -22.04 -1.19
C GLN A 133 3.89 -23.49 -1.45
N ILE A 134 4.77 -24.49 -1.31
CA ILE A 134 4.42 -25.91 -1.47
C ILE A 134 3.41 -26.35 -0.41
N LYS A 135 3.60 -25.95 0.84
CA LYS A 135 2.70 -26.31 1.94
C LYS A 135 1.33 -25.64 1.80
N LEU A 136 1.32 -24.34 1.45
CA LEU A 136 0.08 -23.62 1.17
C LEU A 136 -0.67 -24.22 -0.02
N LEU A 137 0.05 -24.62 -1.07
CA LEU A 137 -0.56 -25.28 -2.23
C LEU A 137 -1.29 -26.57 -1.83
N ARG A 138 -0.71 -27.38 -0.93
CA ARG A 138 -1.34 -28.60 -0.38
C ARG A 138 -2.60 -28.26 0.42
N PHE A 139 -2.50 -27.28 1.32
CA PHE A 139 -3.63 -26.81 2.11
C PHE A 139 -4.80 -26.33 1.24
N LEU A 140 -4.52 -25.59 0.16
CA LEU A 140 -5.54 -25.08 -0.77
C LEU A 140 -6.23 -26.16 -1.62
N GLN A 141 -5.79 -27.43 -1.57
CA GLN A 141 -6.44 -28.49 -2.37
C GLN A 141 -7.71 -28.99 -1.70
N ASP A 142 -7.60 -29.33 -0.43
CA ASP A 142 -8.64 -30.00 0.33
C ASP A 142 -8.67 -29.59 1.81
N GLY A 143 -7.92 -28.55 2.21
CA GLY A 143 -7.85 -28.10 3.61
C GLY A 143 -6.93 -28.93 4.50
N SER A 144 -6.22 -29.93 3.94
CA SER A 144 -5.36 -30.82 4.70
C SER A 144 -3.93 -30.27 4.88
N PHE A 145 -3.37 -30.43 6.08
CA PHE A 145 -2.01 -30.00 6.40
C PHE A 145 -1.42 -30.83 7.54
N ARG A 146 -0.12 -30.64 7.83
CA ARG A 146 0.57 -31.27 8.96
C ARG A 146 1.25 -30.20 9.80
N ARG A 147 1.23 -30.38 11.12
CA ARG A 147 2.05 -29.55 12.01
C ARG A 147 3.52 -29.85 11.80
N VAL A 148 4.37 -28.90 12.15
CA VAL A 148 5.82 -29.11 12.09
C VAL A 148 6.23 -30.17 13.11
N GLY A 149 6.93 -31.20 12.63
CA GLY A 149 7.35 -32.36 13.44
C GLY A 149 6.27 -33.42 13.66
N GLU A 150 5.10 -33.30 13.01
CA GLU A 150 4.00 -34.26 13.12
C GLU A 150 3.73 -34.95 11.77
N GLU A 151 3.49 -36.25 11.80
CA GLU A 151 3.06 -37.02 10.60
C GLU A 151 1.54 -37.08 10.47
N GLU A 152 0.80 -36.76 11.56
CA GLU A 152 -0.65 -36.73 11.57
C GLU A 152 -1.16 -35.59 10.68
N GLU A 153 -2.12 -35.94 9.83
CA GLU A 153 -2.77 -34.99 8.93
C GLU A 153 -3.99 -34.38 9.61
N MET A 154 -4.02 -33.05 9.61
CA MET A 154 -5.07 -32.22 10.16
C MET A 154 -5.86 -31.61 9.01
N HIS A 155 -7.14 -31.33 9.24
CA HIS A 155 -8.01 -30.70 8.25
C HIS A 155 -8.65 -29.45 8.83
N ALA A 156 -8.69 -28.37 8.04
CA ALA A 156 -9.40 -27.15 8.37
C ALA A 156 -10.10 -26.55 7.14
N ASP A 157 -11.35 -26.13 7.31
CA ASP A 157 -12.12 -25.41 6.30
C ASP A 157 -11.93 -23.90 6.50
N VAL A 158 -11.02 -23.31 5.73
CA VAL A 158 -10.67 -21.90 5.85
C VAL A 158 -10.81 -21.19 4.51
N ARG A 159 -11.55 -20.07 4.50
CA ARG A 159 -11.53 -19.17 3.35
C ARG A 159 -10.23 -18.37 3.33
N ILE A 160 -9.56 -18.34 2.19
CA ILE A 160 -8.33 -17.56 2.01
C ILE A 160 -8.62 -16.23 1.32
N ILE A 161 -8.14 -15.15 1.92
CA ILE A 161 -7.97 -13.86 1.27
C ILE A 161 -6.47 -13.57 1.26
N ALA A 162 -5.88 -13.30 0.10
CA ALA A 162 -4.47 -12.98 -0.02
C ALA A 162 -4.29 -11.57 -0.56
N SER A 163 -3.23 -10.88 -0.17
CA SER A 163 -2.84 -9.61 -0.76
C SER A 163 -1.40 -9.58 -1.22
N THR A 164 -1.13 -8.73 -2.21
CA THR A 164 0.20 -8.56 -2.78
C THR A 164 0.37 -7.13 -3.30
N ARG A 165 1.58 -6.59 -3.18
CA ARG A 165 2.00 -5.39 -3.92
C ARG A 165 2.47 -5.69 -5.34
N HIS A 166 2.97 -6.90 -5.58
CA HIS A 166 3.50 -7.32 -6.88
C HIS A 166 2.44 -8.09 -7.66
N ARG A 167 2.54 -8.07 -8.99
CA ARG A 167 1.71 -8.95 -9.82
C ARG A 167 2.22 -10.37 -9.70
N LEU A 168 1.39 -11.27 -9.17
CA LEU A 168 1.79 -12.67 -8.97
C LEU A 168 2.09 -13.38 -10.30
N SER A 169 1.46 -12.96 -11.39
CA SER A 169 1.77 -13.49 -12.73
C SER A 169 3.22 -13.20 -13.12
N GLU A 170 3.72 -11.99 -12.88
CA GLU A 170 5.11 -11.62 -13.19
C GLU A 170 6.10 -12.39 -12.29
N LEU A 171 5.75 -12.64 -11.03
CA LEU A 171 6.56 -13.47 -10.13
C LEU A 171 6.54 -14.96 -10.51
N ALA A 172 5.43 -15.43 -11.09
CA ALA A 172 5.32 -16.78 -11.62
C ALA A 172 6.20 -16.96 -12.85
N ASP A 173 6.17 -15.99 -13.78
CA ASP A 173 7.01 -15.97 -14.98
C ASP A 173 8.51 -15.91 -14.63
N SER A 174 8.89 -15.22 -13.55
CA SER A 174 10.28 -15.16 -13.07
C SER A 174 10.72 -16.39 -12.26
N GLY A 175 9.81 -17.33 -11.97
CA GLY A 175 10.07 -18.52 -11.16
C GLY A 175 10.20 -18.26 -9.64
N SER A 176 9.92 -17.04 -9.19
CA SER A 176 9.93 -16.67 -7.76
C SER A 176 8.65 -17.10 -7.04
N PHE A 177 7.56 -17.27 -7.79
CA PHE A 177 6.30 -17.79 -7.31
C PHE A 177 5.88 -19.00 -8.13
N ARG A 178 5.26 -20.01 -7.52
CA ARG A 178 4.84 -21.20 -8.26
C ARG A 178 3.57 -20.92 -9.08
N GLU A 179 3.60 -21.34 -10.34
CA GLU A 179 2.49 -21.17 -11.28
C GLU A 179 1.21 -21.90 -10.81
N ASP A 180 1.37 -23.11 -10.24
CA ASP A 180 0.25 -23.90 -9.72
C ASP A 180 -0.46 -23.23 -8.53
N LEU A 181 0.29 -22.61 -7.62
CA LEU A 181 -0.24 -21.84 -6.51
C LEU A 181 -0.90 -20.55 -7.00
N PHE A 182 -0.30 -19.87 -7.98
CA PHE A 182 -0.88 -18.67 -8.58
C PHE A 182 -2.28 -18.95 -9.13
N TYR A 183 -2.47 -20.00 -9.93
CA TYR A 183 -3.79 -20.31 -10.48
C TYR A 183 -4.82 -20.69 -9.41
N ARG A 184 -4.42 -21.29 -8.28
CA ARG A 184 -5.32 -21.57 -7.16
C ARG A 184 -5.74 -20.31 -6.38
N LEU A 185 -4.86 -19.31 -6.29
CA LEU A 185 -5.15 -18.06 -5.60
C LEU A 185 -5.90 -17.06 -6.50
N ASN A 186 -5.58 -17.02 -7.79
CA ASN A 186 -6.12 -16.07 -8.76
C ASN A 186 -7.50 -16.50 -9.32
N VAL A 187 -8.39 -16.96 -8.43
CA VAL A 187 -9.76 -17.35 -8.79
C VAL A 187 -10.68 -16.13 -8.79
N LEU A 188 -10.62 -15.33 -7.72
CA LEU A 188 -11.30 -14.05 -7.61
C LEU A 188 -10.25 -12.96 -7.36
N THR A 189 -10.29 -11.88 -8.13
CA THR A 189 -9.25 -10.84 -8.05
C THR A 189 -9.85 -9.44 -7.95
N LEU A 190 -9.31 -8.63 -7.05
CA LEU A 190 -9.61 -7.22 -6.88
C LEU A 190 -8.32 -6.41 -6.95
N SER A 191 -8.31 -5.39 -7.80
CA SER A 191 -7.19 -4.45 -7.87
C SER A 191 -7.58 -3.13 -7.24
N ILE A 192 -6.86 -2.72 -6.20
CA ILE A 192 -7.05 -1.43 -5.54
C ILE A 192 -6.18 -0.39 -6.23
N PRO A 193 -6.76 0.65 -6.85
CA PRO A 193 -5.98 1.71 -7.48
C PRO A 193 -5.21 2.52 -6.44
N ALA A 194 -4.00 2.94 -6.81
CA ALA A 194 -3.21 3.88 -6.03
C ALA A 194 -3.96 5.22 -5.86
N LEU A 195 -3.66 5.97 -4.80
CA LEU A 195 -4.34 7.23 -4.49
C LEU A 195 -4.17 8.27 -5.63
N ARG A 196 -3.00 8.28 -6.29
CA ARG A 196 -2.73 9.10 -7.49
C ARG A 196 -3.68 8.85 -8.67
N GLU A 197 -4.24 7.65 -8.78
CA GLU A 197 -5.19 7.28 -9.85
C GLU A 197 -6.65 7.63 -9.50
N ARG A 198 -6.88 8.08 -8.26
CA ARG A 198 -8.16 8.50 -7.69
C ARG A 198 -7.99 9.78 -6.86
N SER A 199 -7.32 10.78 -7.43
CA SER A 199 -7.08 12.09 -6.79
C SER A 199 -8.36 12.76 -6.28
N ASN A 200 -9.50 12.55 -6.95
CA ASN A 200 -10.81 13.05 -6.51
C ASN A 200 -11.24 12.51 -5.14
N ASP A 201 -10.69 11.39 -4.67
CA ASP A 201 -10.99 10.82 -3.36
C ASP A 201 -10.18 11.48 -2.22
N VAL A 202 -9.11 12.22 -2.56
CA VAL A 202 -8.20 12.86 -1.57
C VAL A 202 -8.95 13.83 -0.68
N ALA A 203 -9.84 14.66 -1.23
CA ALA A 203 -10.61 15.64 -0.46
C ALA A 203 -11.48 14.96 0.61
N SER A 204 -12.23 13.92 0.23
CA SER A 204 -13.10 13.19 1.16
C SER A 204 -12.31 12.40 2.21
N LEU A 205 -11.15 11.84 1.83
CA LEU A 205 -10.25 11.18 2.78
C LEU A 205 -9.63 12.17 3.77
N LEU A 206 -9.21 13.34 3.29
CA LEU A 206 -8.69 14.42 4.13
C LEU A 206 -9.72 14.87 5.15
N GLU A 207 -10.96 15.11 4.73
CA GLU A 207 -12.04 15.49 5.65
C GLU A 207 -12.30 14.44 6.73
N LEU A 208 -12.26 13.16 6.36
CA LEU A 208 -12.45 12.04 7.28
C LEU A 208 -11.32 11.99 8.31
N PHE A 209 -10.05 12.03 7.87
CA PHE A 209 -8.91 11.95 8.78
C PHE A 209 -8.80 13.17 9.68
N VAL A 210 -9.08 14.37 9.15
CA VAL A 210 -9.09 15.59 9.95
C VAL A 210 -10.16 15.53 11.02
N ALA A 211 -11.37 15.06 10.70
CA ALA A 211 -12.44 14.90 11.69
C ALA A 211 -12.06 13.86 12.76
N LYS A 212 -11.55 12.69 12.34
CA LYS A 212 -11.09 11.61 13.23
C LYS A 212 -10.04 12.12 14.22
N TYR A 213 -8.99 12.77 13.74
CA TYR A 213 -7.87 13.19 14.58
C TYR A 213 -8.17 14.45 15.39
N ALA A 214 -8.97 15.39 14.88
CA ALA A 214 -9.42 16.52 15.68
C ALA A 214 -10.19 16.06 16.93
N GLN A 215 -11.09 15.08 16.77
CA GLN A 215 -11.80 14.47 17.89
C GLN A 215 -10.85 13.77 18.86
N GLN A 216 -9.89 12.99 18.36
CA GLN A 216 -8.91 12.27 19.20
C GLN A 216 -7.99 13.22 19.99
N LEU A 217 -7.61 14.35 19.38
CA LEU A 217 -6.77 15.38 20.01
C LEU A 217 -7.56 16.35 20.90
N GLY A 218 -8.90 16.23 20.95
CA GLY A 218 -9.76 17.13 21.72
C GLY A 218 -9.78 18.57 21.20
N MET A 219 -9.51 18.77 19.90
CA MET A 219 -9.49 20.08 19.25
C MET A 219 -10.72 20.29 18.37
N LEU A 220 -11.02 21.56 18.08
CA LEU A 220 -12.03 21.88 17.07
C LEU A 220 -11.51 21.49 15.68
N LYS A 221 -12.42 21.01 14.82
CA LYS A 221 -12.07 20.68 13.43
C LYS A 221 -11.59 21.96 12.72
N PRO A 222 -10.33 22.01 12.23
CA PRO A 222 -9.84 23.19 11.54
C PRO A 222 -10.49 23.34 10.17
N LYS A 223 -10.49 24.57 9.67
CA LYS A 223 -10.93 24.87 8.31
C LYS A 223 -9.89 24.36 7.31
N LEU A 224 -10.36 23.75 6.24
CA LEU A 224 -9.54 23.32 5.11
C LEU A 224 -9.61 24.37 4.01
N THR A 225 -8.47 24.83 3.51
CA THR A 225 -8.44 25.75 2.37
C THR A 225 -8.61 24.99 1.05
N GLN A 226 -9.17 25.64 0.03
CA GLN A 226 -9.27 25.03 -1.30
C GLN A 226 -7.87 24.75 -1.90
N GLU A 227 -6.92 25.66 -1.68
CA GLU A 227 -5.53 25.49 -2.08
C GLU A 227 -4.90 24.22 -1.49
N LEU A 228 -5.20 23.91 -0.22
CA LEU A 228 -4.77 22.67 0.42
C LEU A 228 -5.30 21.45 -0.33
N ILE A 229 -6.60 21.42 -0.61
CA ILE A 229 -7.25 20.30 -1.31
C ILE A 229 -6.65 20.12 -2.71
N ASP A 230 -6.43 21.22 -3.44
CA ASP A 230 -5.90 21.18 -4.81
C ASP A 230 -4.45 20.68 -4.84
N GLN A 231 -3.59 21.16 -3.92
CA GLN A 231 -2.20 20.71 -3.83
C GLN A 231 -2.10 19.24 -3.42
N LEU A 232 -2.86 18.81 -2.41
CA LEU A 232 -2.92 17.41 -1.99
C LEU A 232 -3.51 16.51 -3.08
N GLY A 233 -4.49 16.99 -3.84
CA GLY A 233 -5.06 16.26 -4.97
C GLY A 233 -4.06 15.99 -6.10
N ASN A 234 -3.09 16.89 -6.31
CA ASN A 234 -2.05 16.77 -7.34
C ASN A 234 -0.79 16.02 -6.87
N PHE A 235 -0.68 15.71 -5.59
CA PHE A 235 0.47 15.00 -5.04
C PHE A 235 0.46 13.51 -5.43
N GLN A 236 1.64 12.91 -5.58
CA GLN A 236 1.79 11.53 -6.08
C GLN A 236 1.45 10.43 -5.06
N TRP A 237 1.48 10.76 -3.77
CA TRP A 237 1.16 9.83 -2.68
C TRP A 237 1.87 8.47 -2.77
N PRO A 238 3.23 8.42 -2.77
CA PRO A 238 3.97 7.15 -2.82
C PRO A 238 3.59 6.16 -1.70
N GLY A 239 3.18 6.65 -0.52
CA GLY A 239 2.67 5.81 0.56
C GLY A 239 1.13 5.73 0.63
N ASN A 240 0.44 6.15 -0.42
CA ASN A 240 -1.03 6.10 -0.58
C ASN A 240 -1.78 6.66 0.65
N ILE A 241 -2.85 5.99 1.06
CA ILE A 241 -3.75 6.42 2.14
C ILE A 241 -2.99 6.44 3.47
N ARG A 242 -2.07 5.50 3.70
CA ARG A 242 -1.24 5.47 4.93
C ARG A 242 -0.38 6.73 5.07
N GLN A 243 0.20 7.20 3.97
CA GLN A 243 0.95 8.46 3.98
C GLN A 243 0.03 9.64 4.28
N LEU A 244 -1.14 9.73 3.64
CA LEU A 244 -2.11 10.79 3.90
C LEU A 244 -2.58 10.79 5.36
N ASP A 245 -2.99 9.64 5.92
CA ASP A 245 -3.43 9.49 7.33
C ASP A 245 -2.36 9.98 8.32
N ASN A 246 -1.11 9.53 8.13
CA ASN A 246 0.03 9.95 8.96
C ASN A 246 0.34 11.44 8.84
N MET A 247 0.30 11.99 7.62
CA MET A 247 0.60 13.40 7.37
C MET A 247 -0.49 14.30 7.95
N VAL A 248 -1.76 13.90 7.91
CA VAL A 248 -2.85 14.64 8.56
C VAL A 248 -2.67 14.69 10.07
N LEU A 249 -2.40 13.54 10.71
CA LEU A 249 -2.15 13.50 12.14
C LEU A 249 -1.01 14.46 12.54
N ARG A 250 0.12 14.38 11.82
CA ARG A 250 1.26 15.27 12.07
C ARG A 250 0.90 16.74 11.86
N ALA A 251 0.23 17.06 10.76
CA ALA A 251 -0.14 18.43 10.43
C ALA A 251 -1.07 19.05 11.50
N LEU A 252 -1.96 18.26 12.10
CA LEU A 252 -2.82 18.70 13.21
C LEU A 252 -2.05 18.91 14.53
N THR A 253 -0.99 18.13 14.78
CA THR A 253 -0.16 18.33 15.98
C THR A 253 0.73 19.58 15.92
N GLU A 254 1.04 20.05 14.71
CA GLU A 254 1.82 21.28 14.47
C GLU A 254 0.91 22.51 14.26
N LEU A 255 -0.40 22.36 14.44
CA LEU A 255 -1.37 23.39 14.09
C LEU A 255 -1.55 24.41 15.22
N ASP A 256 -1.04 25.62 15.00
CA ASP A 256 -1.20 26.76 15.92
C ASP A 256 -2.41 27.66 15.60
N SER A 257 -3.15 27.38 14.52
CA SER A 257 -4.26 28.22 14.03
C SER A 257 -5.53 27.42 13.71
N ASP A 258 -6.66 28.08 13.54
CA ASP A 258 -7.93 27.41 13.19
C ASP A 258 -8.00 26.93 11.71
N THR A 259 -6.94 27.12 10.92
CA THR A 259 -6.91 26.81 9.48
C THR A 259 -5.73 25.91 9.14
N LEU A 260 -6.00 24.75 8.55
CA LEU A 260 -5.00 23.83 8.06
C LEU A 260 -4.57 24.25 6.64
N THR A 261 -3.26 24.41 6.43
CA THR A 261 -2.68 24.81 5.14
C THR A 261 -1.70 23.74 4.63
N VAL A 262 -1.17 23.93 3.41
CA VAL A 262 -0.26 22.97 2.78
C VAL A 262 1.08 22.89 3.52
N GLU A 263 1.47 23.98 4.18
CA GLU A 263 2.77 24.10 4.84
C GLU A 263 2.94 23.07 5.96
N GLN A 264 1.88 22.77 6.74
CA GLN A 264 1.95 21.78 7.82
C GLN A 264 2.09 20.34 7.31
N PHE A 265 1.83 20.08 6.03
CA PHE A 265 2.05 18.75 5.45
C PHE A 265 3.52 18.50 5.15
N HIS A 266 4.37 19.53 5.05
CA HIS A 266 5.78 19.40 4.67
C HIS A 266 5.96 18.47 3.45
N LEU A 267 5.11 18.64 2.44
CA LEU A 267 5.18 17.81 1.24
C LEU A 267 6.62 17.90 0.72
N PRO A 268 7.32 16.77 0.50
CA PRO A 268 8.63 16.82 -0.11
C PRO A 268 8.42 17.59 -1.40
N GLN A 269 9.13 18.72 -1.53
CA GLN A 269 9.17 19.42 -2.79
C GLN A 269 9.56 18.34 -3.78
N LEU A 270 8.61 17.97 -4.66
CA LEU A 270 8.96 17.20 -5.81
C LEU A 270 10.04 18.07 -6.42
N ASP A 271 11.31 17.65 -6.37
CA ASP A 271 12.35 18.33 -7.10
C ASP A 271 11.81 18.36 -8.50
N THR A 272 11.25 19.51 -8.85
CA THR A 272 10.52 19.69 -10.07
C THR A 272 11.63 19.66 -11.10
N MET A 273 11.99 18.47 -11.56
CA MET A 273 12.57 18.30 -12.89
C MET A 273 11.59 18.87 -13.93
N THR A 274 10.32 19.06 -13.56
CA THR A 274 9.34 19.91 -14.23
C THR A 274 9.61 21.42 -14.15
N ALA A 275 10.36 21.97 -13.20
CA ALA A 275 10.84 23.36 -13.26
C ALA A 275 12.00 23.51 -14.25
N GLY A 276 12.68 22.40 -14.56
CA GLY A 276 13.55 22.29 -15.74
C GLY A 276 12.77 22.28 -17.05
N MET A 277 11.51 21.80 -17.06
CA MET A 277 10.63 21.82 -18.24
C MET A 277 9.71 23.05 -18.33
N ALA A 278 9.45 23.74 -17.23
CA ALA A 278 8.61 24.95 -17.22
C ALA A 278 9.30 26.15 -17.89
N ASN A 279 10.61 26.05 -18.16
CA ASN A 279 11.40 27.01 -18.93
C ASN A 279 11.68 26.53 -20.37
N LEU A 280 10.92 25.57 -20.90
CA LEU A 280 10.94 25.24 -22.33
C LEU A 280 10.32 26.40 -23.12
N SER A 281 11.14 27.27 -23.69
CA SER A 281 10.70 28.10 -24.82
C SER A 281 10.49 27.17 -26.01
N LEU A 282 9.22 26.89 -26.33
CA LEU A 282 8.82 26.08 -27.49
C LEU A 282 8.64 26.94 -28.76
N ASP A 283 9.06 28.21 -28.71
CA ASP A 283 9.05 29.11 -29.85
C ASP A 283 10.25 28.83 -30.76
N GLY A 284 10.00 28.31 -31.96
CA GLY A 284 11.01 28.07 -32.99
C GLY A 284 10.80 26.78 -33.77
N SER A 285 11.72 26.50 -34.69
CA SER A 285 11.81 25.21 -35.38
C SER A 285 12.38 24.11 -34.46
N LEU A 286 12.08 22.84 -34.77
CA LEU A 286 12.57 21.70 -33.97
C LEU A 286 14.10 21.69 -33.82
N ASP A 287 14.83 22.14 -34.85
CA ASP A 287 16.28 22.24 -34.84
C ASP A 287 16.80 23.33 -33.89
N GLU A 288 16.06 24.44 -33.74
CA GLU A 288 16.41 25.52 -32.81
C GLU A 288 16.15 25.09 -31.36
N ILE A 289 14.99 24.47 -31.11
CA ILE A 289 14.63 23.95 -29.78
C ILE A 289 15.64 22.89 -29.31
N MET A 290 16.05 21.98 -30.21
CA MET A 290 17.06 20.96 -29.86
C MET A 290 18.44 21.55 -29.57
N LYS A 291 18.87 22.58 -30.32
CA LYS A 291 20.16 23.25 -30.09
C LYS A 291 20.19 23.98 -28.75
N ASP A 292 19.11 24.67 -28.39
CA ASP A 292 19.01 25.38 -27.12
C ASP A 292 18.98 24.41 -25.93
N TYR A 293 18.31 23.27 -26.09
CA TYR A 293 18.35 22.24 -25.05
C TYR A 293 19.72 21.60 -24.91
N GLU A 294 20.36 21.28 -26.03
CA GLU A 294 21.67 20.68 -26.04
C GLU A 294 22.73 21.61 -25.42
N SER A 295 22.67 22.92 -25.70
CA SER A 295 23.58 23.91 -25.13
C SER A 295 23.42 24.03 -23.61
N GLN A 296 22.19 24.10 -23.09
CA GLN A 296 21.90 24.16 -21.65
C GLN A 296 22.36 22.91 -20.90
N ILE A 297 22.14 21.72 -21.47
CA ILE A 297 22.59 20.44 -20.90
C ILE A 297 24.12 20.42 -20.85
N LEU A 298 24.78 20.80 -21.95
CA LEU A 298 26.25 20.83 -22.02
C LEU A 298 26.83 21.85 -21.06
N GLU A 299 26.21 23.02 -20.88
CA GLU A 299 26.67 24.05 -19.94
C GLU A 299 26.61 23.58 -18.48
N LYS A 300 25.47 23.01 -18.05
CA LYS A 300 25.32 22.44 -16.70
C LYS A 300 26.31 21.30 -16.45
N LEU A 301 26.48 20.40 -17.41
CA LEU A 301 27.40 19.28 -17.26
C LEU A 301 28.86 19.71 -17.31
N TYR A 302 29.20 20.79 -18.03
CA TYR A 302 30.55 21.33 -18.08
C TYR A 302 30.98 21.93 -16.73
N GLN A 303 30.05 22.47 -15.93
CA GLN A 303 30.34 22.91 -14.56
C GLN A 303 30.82 21.76 -13.67
N SER A 304 30.22 20.57 -13.78
CA SER A 304 30.62 19.39 -13.02
C SER A 304 31.79 18.63 -13.65
N PHE A 305 32.00 18.77 -14.96
CA PHE A 305 33.05 18.08 -15.73
C PHE A 305 33.76 19.05 -16.68
N PRO A 306 34.69 19.90 -16.19
CA PRO A 306 35.33 20.99 -16.96
C PRO A 306 36.41 20.51 -17.93
N SER A 307 36.20 19.34 -18.56
CA SER A 307 37.06 18.77 -19.57
C SER A 307 36.21 18.08 -20.63
N SER A 308 36.40 18.47 -21.89
CA SER A 308 35.73 17.86 -23.06
C SER A 308 35.88 16.34 -23.09
N ARG A 309 37.04 15.79 -22.68
CA ARG A 309 37.29 14.34 -22.61
C ARG A 309 36.47 13.66 -21.51
N LYS A 310 36.32 14.29 -20.34
CA LYS A 310 35.54 13.74 -19.22
C LYS A 310 34.05 13.80 -19.54
N LEU A 311 33.60 14.90 -20.14
CA LEU A 311 32.22 15.09 -20.55
C LEU A 311 31.82 14.08 -21.65
N ALA A 312 32.70 13.86 -22.63
CA ALA A 312 32.49 12.88 -23.70
C ALA A 312 32.37 11.45 -23.17
N LYS A 313 33.22 11.08 -22.19
CA LYS A 313 33.15 9.78 -21.53
C LYS A 313 31.83 9.59 -20.75
N ARG A 314 31.33 10.64 -20.07
CA ARG A 314 30.06 10.59 -19.33
C ARG A 314 28.85 10.45 -20.26
N LEU A 315 28.85 11.21 -21.35
CA LEU A 315 27.75 11.22 -22.32
C LEU A 315 27.85 10.10 -23.36
N ASN A 316 28.88 9.25 -23.27
CA ASN A 316 29.15 8.14 -24.18
C ASN A 316 29.18 8.55 -25.66
N VAL A 317 29.81 9.69 -25.94
CA VAL A 317 29.97 10.26 -27.30
C VAL A 317 31.43 10.57 -27.58
N SER A 318 31.75 10.80 -28.86
CA SER A 318 33.12 11.09 -29.24
C SER A 318 33.61 12.43 -28.66
N HIS A 319 34.87 12.47 -28.23
CA HIS A 319 35.51 13.69 -27.73
C HIS A 319 35.48 14.83 -28.75
N THR A 320 35.62 14.51 -30.05
CA THR A 320 35.57 15.50 -31.14
C THR A 320 34.17 16.09 -31.30
N SER A 321 33.12 15.27 -31.19
CA SER A 321 31.73 15.75 -31.23
C SER A 321 31.42 16.73 -30.10
N ILE A 322 31.84 16.41 -28.86
CA ILE A 322 31.65 17.32 -27.71
C ILE A 322 32.49 18.59 -27.86
N ALA A 323 33.76 18.46 -28.30
CA ALA A 323 34.63 19.63 -28.47
C ALA A 323 34.09 20.60 -29.54
N ASN A 324 33.51 20.09 -30.63
CA ASN A 324 32.85 20.90 -31.65
C ASN A 324 31.60 21.57 -31.09
N LYS A 325 30.71 20.81 -30.40
CA LYS A 325 29.49 21.37 -29.81
C LYS A 325 29.76 22.43 -28.75
N LEU A 326 30.76 22.24 -27.88
CA LEU A 326 31.16 23.27 -26.90
C LEU A 326 31.69 24.53 -27.58
N ARG A 327 32.38 24.40 -28.72
CA ARG A 327 32.85 25.54 -29.52
C ARG A 327 31.69 26.25 -30.21
N ASP A 328 30.78 25.50 -30.81
CA ASP A 328 29.61 26.00 -31.54
C ASP A 328 28.65 26.77 -30.59
N TYR A 329 28.50 26.29 -29.36
CA TYR A 329 27.69 26.93 -28.32
C TYR A 329 28.45 27.97 -27.48
N GLY A 330 29.72 28.23 -27.76
CA GLY A 330 30.50 29.27 -27.07
C GLY A 330 30.84 28.95 -25.60
N ILE A 331 30.64 27.72 -25.14
CA ILE A 331 30.84 27.32 -23.74
C ILE A 331 32.35 27.20 -23.47
N ARG A 332 32.90 28.16 -22.72
CA ARG A 332 34.31 28.20 -22.31
C ARG A 332 34.43 28.19 -20.78
N LYS A 333 35.59 27.76 -20.29
CA LYS A 333 35.91 27.84 -18.87
C LYS A 333 36.10 29.32 -18.50
N ASN A 334 35.33 29.82 -17.53
CA ASN A 334 35.66 31.05 -16.79
C ASN A 334 36.89 30.82 -15.91
#